data_AF-X1G8X5-F1
#
_entry.id   AF-X1G8X5-F1
#
_cell.length_a   1.000
_cell.length_b   1.000
_cell.length_c   1.000
_cell.angle_alpha   90.00
_cell.angle_beta   90.00
_cell.angle_gamma   90.00
#
_symmetry.space_group_name_H-M   'P 1'
#
loop_
_entity.id
_entity.type
_entity.pdbx_description
1 polymer ?
#
loop_
_entity_poly.entity_id
_entity_poly.type
_entity_poly.pdbx_seq_one_letter_code
_entity_poly.pdbx_strand_id
1 'polypeptide(L)' 'KRERKLLLQKRELNKLQRKTKETSLTIIAIRLFINDRGLAKLEIALAKGKKEYDKREDIKQKDIKREIDRLKKSDY' A
#
# COMPACT_ATOMS: atom_id res chain seq x y z
N LYS A 1 12.07 17.94 7.52
CA LYS A 1 11.77 16.51 7.22
C LYS A 1 12.89 15.68 7.83
N ARG A 2 12.63 14.91 8.90
CA ARG A 2 13.67 14.13 9.61
C ARG A 2 13.52 12.65 9.30
N GLU A 3 14.61 12.01 8.90
CA GLU A 3 14.65 10.57 8.72
C GLU A 3 14.57 9.86 10.09
N ARG A 4 13.62 8.93 10.22
CA ARG A 4 13.45 8.10 11.42
C ARG A 4 13.87 6.68 11.08
N LYS A 5 14.81 6.12 11.85
CA LYS A 5 15.20 4.72 11.72
C LYS A 5 14.09 3.83 12.28
N LEU A 6 13.72 2.79 11.54
CA LEU A 6 12.79 1.76 12.03
C LEU A 6 13.57 0.68 12.79
N LEU A 7 12.97 0.20 13.87
CA LEU A 7 13.51 -0.89 14.69
C LEU A 7 12.94 -2.22 14.16
N LEU A 8 13.73 -2.93 13.36
CA LEU A 8 13.39 -4.21 12.74
C LEU A 8 14.37 -5.29 13.22
N GLN A 9 13.98 -6.55 13.16
CA GLN A 9 14.91 -7.65 13.44
C GLN A 9 15.89 -7.82 12.27
N LYS A 10 17.15 -8.21 12.56
CA LYS A 10 18.21 -8.39 11.53
C LYS A 10 17.79 -9.31 10.38
N ARG A 11 17.05 -10.39 10.69
CA ARG A 11 16.55 -11.34 9.69
C ARG A 11 15.53 -10.71 8.74
N GLU A 12 14.63 -9.88 9.28
CA GLU A 12 13.61 -9.16 8.50
C GLU A 12 14.25 -8.11 7.60
N LEU A 13 15.23 -7.36 8.12
CA LEU A 13 15.96 -6.36 7.35
C LEU A 13 16.65 -6.99 6.12
N ASN A 14 17.34 -8.12 6.31
CA ASN A 14 17.99 -8.84 5.22
C ASN A 14 16.97 -9.34 4.18
N LYS A 15 15.80 -9.84 4.63
CA LYS A 15 14.73 -10.30 3.75
C LYS A 15 14.16 -9.16 2.91
N LEU A 16 13.89 -8.01 3.53
CA LEU A 16 13.39 -6.82 2.82
C LEU A 16 14.43 -6.31 1.82
N GLN A 17 15.71 -6.23 2.22
CA GLN A 17 16.78 -5.74 1.36
C GLN A 17 16.99 -6.62 0.12
N ARG A 18 16.90 -7.96 0.25
CA ARG A 18 16.94 -8.88 -0.89
C ARG A 18 15.76 -8.66 -1.83
N LYS A 19 14.53 -8.64 -1.30
CA LYS A 19 13.32 -8.46 -2.11
C LYS A 19 13.27 -7.13 -2.86
N THR A 20 13.74 -6.04 -2.24
CA THR A 20 13.84 -4.73 -2.89
C THR A 20 14.83 -4.73 -4.05
N LYS A 21 15.97 -5.43 -3.91
CA LYS A 21 16.99 -5.53 -4.97
C LYS A 21 16.59 -6.46 -6.12
N GLU A 22 16.02 -7.62 -5.81
CA GLU A 22 15.75 -8.68 -6.80
C GLU A 22 14.48 -8.44 -7.63
N THR A 23 13.43 -7.86 -7.04
CA THR A 23 12.08 -7.85 -7.65
C THR A 23 11.56 -6.44 -7.94
N SER A 24 12.40 -5.40 -7.83
CA SER A 24 12.01 -3.99 -7.97
C SER A 24 10.77 -3.63 -7.14
N LEU A 25 10.71 -4.16 -5.92
CA LEU A 25 9.63 -3.90 -4.97
C LEU A 25 9.98 -2.71 -4.08
N THR A 26 9.01 -1.84 -3.86
CA THR A 26 9.15 -0.66 -3.01
C THR A 26 8.55 -0.95 -1.63
N ILE A 27 9.24 -0.50 -0.57
CA ILE A 27 8.72 -0.56 0.79
C ILE A 27 7.79 0.63 1.00
N ILE A 28 6.56 0.36 1.41
CA ILE A 28 5.55 1.37 1.70
C ILE A 28 5.01 1.19 3.12
N ALA A 29 4.62 2.31 3.74
CA ALA A 29 3.90 2.27 5.01
C ALA A 29 2.41 2.02 4.76
N ILE A 30 1.82 1.07 5.48
CA ILE A 30 0.39 0.78 5.43
C ILE A 30 -0.32 1.55 6.55
N ARG A 31 0.18 1.38 7.78
CA ARG A 31 -0.51 1.88 8.98
C ARG A 31 0.49 2.27 10.05
N LEU A 32 0.26 3.42 10.66
CA LEU A 32 0.89 3.80 11.93
C LEU A 32 -0.12 3.55 13.05
N PHE A 33 0.30 2.89 14.11
CA PHE A 33 -0.53 2.67 15.29
C PHE A 33 0.30 2.78 16.57
N ILE A 34 -0.35 3.15 17.67
CA ILE A 34 0.27 3.15 18.98
C ILE A 34 -0.08 1.81 19.63
N ASN A 35 0.92 1.09 20.12
CA ASN A 35 0.66 -0.16 20.85
C ASN A 35 0.25 0.13 22.31
N ASP A 36 -0.18 -0.89 23.04
CA ASP A 36 -0.61 -0.76 24.44
C ASP A 36 0.50 -0.25 25.38
N ARG A 37 1.76 -0.31 24.93
CA ARG A 37 2.94 0.22 25.64
C ARG A 37 3.23 1.70 25.31
N GLY A 38 2.36 2.37 24.55
CA GLY A 38 2.54 3.77 24.15
C GLY A 38 3.58 4.01 23.04
N LEU A 39 4.08 2.94 22.40
CA LEU A 39 5.07 3.03 21.33
C LEU A 39 4.41 3.10 19.97
N ALA A 40 4.85 4.04 19.15
CA ALA A 40 4.43 4.13 17.75
C ALA A 40 5.06 3.00 16.93
N LYS A 41 4.22 2.11 16.41
CA LYS A 41 4.57 1.05 15.46
C LYS A 41 4.12 1.41 14.07
N LEU A 42 4.94 1.03 13.10
CA LEU A 42 4.67 1.19 11.67
C LEU A 42 4.55 -0.18 11.02
N GLU A 43 3.41 -0.44 10.42
CA GLU A 43 3.19 -1.58 9.55
C GLU A 43 3.67 -1.22 8.14
N ILE A 44 4.55 -2.05 7.58
CA ILE A 44 5.16 -1.85 6.27
C ILE A 44 4.85 -3.03 5.36
N ALA A 45 4.70 -2.76 4.06
CA ALA A 45 4.56 -3.77 3.03
C ALA A 45 5.50 -3.54 1.86
N LEU A 46 5.70 -4.61 1.09
CA LEU A 46 6.35 -4.55 -0.20
C LEU A 46 5.29 -4.47 -1.29
N ALA A 47 5.38 -3.44 -2.12
CA ALA A 47 4.46 -3.22 -3.22
C ALA A 47 5.21 -3.04 -4.54
N LYS A 48 4.55 -3.40 -5.63
CA LYS A 48 4.97 -3.07 -6.99
C LYS A 48 4.02 -2.04 -7.56
N GLY A 49 4.54 -1.02 -8.24
CA GLY A 49 3.70 -0.09 -8.99
C GLY A 49 2.93 -0.84 -10.08
N LYS A 50 1.63 -0.54 -10.22
CA LYS A 50 0.81 -1.03 -11.34
C LYS A 50 1.35 -0.46 -12.67
N LYS A 51 1.32 -1.26 -13.73
CA LYS A 51 1.65 -0.78 -15.09
C LYS A 51 0.58 0.20 -15.55
N GLU A 52 0.90 1.10 -16.47
CA GLU A 52 -0.06 2.09 -16.97
C GLU A 52 -1.29 1.46 -17.63
N TYR A 53 -1.10 0.34 -18.33
CA TYR A 53 -2.19 -0.42 -18.94
C TYR A 53 -3.20 -0.86 -17.88
N ASP A 54 -2.73 -1.49 -16.79
CA ASP A 54 -3.59 -1.96 -15.70
C ASP A 54 -4.35 -0.80 -15.03
N LYS A 55 -3.74 0.38 -14.94
CA LYS A 55 -4.42 1.57 -14.39
C LYS A 55 -5.59 2.02 -15.27
N ARG A 56 -5.47 1.94 -16.59
CA ARG A 56 -6.54 2.35 -17.51
C ARG A 56 -7.77 1.45 -17.36
N GLU A 57 -7.57 0.14 -17.26
CA GLU A 57 -8.65 -0.82 -17.04
C GLU A 57 -9.32 -0.58 -15.68
N ASP A 58 -8.53 -0.42 -14.62
CA ASP A 58 -9.07 -0.10 -13.29
C ASP A 58 -9.91 1.18 -13.28
N ILE A 59 -9.48 2.24 -13.97
CA ILE A 59 -10.22 3.51 -14.05
C ILE A 59 -11.56 3.30 -14.74
N LYS A 60 -11.59 2.61 -15.88
CA LYS A 60 -12.83 2.28 -16.59
C LYS A 60 -13.80 1.50 -15.70
N GLN A 61 -13.32 0.44 -15.05
CA GLN A 61 -14.16 -0.37 -14.15
C GLN A 61 -14.72 0.46 -12.99
N LYS A 62 -13.92 1.38 -12.43
CA LYS A 62 -14.33 2.26 -11.34
C LYS A 62 -15.38 3.28 -11.78
N ASP A 63 -15.26 3.80 -13.01
CA ASP A 63 -16.23 4.74 -13.58
C ASP A 63 -17.56 4.05 -13.88
N ILE A 64 -17.54 2.87 -14.52
CA ILE A 64 -18.73 2.04 -14.76
C ILE A 64 -19.45 1.73 -13.44
N LYS A 65 -18.71 1.33 -12.41
CA LYS A 65 -19.30 1.02 -11.10
C LYS A 65 -19.98 2.26 -10.50
N ARG A 66 -19.35 3.43 -10.57
CA ARG A 66 -19.97 4.67 -10.07
C ARG A 66 -21.22 5.06 -10.84
N GLU A 67 -21.28 4.79 -12.13
CA GLU A 67 -22.46 5.10 -12.97
C GLU A 67 -23.63 4.17 -12.63
N ILE A 68 -23.38 2.87 -12.49
CA ILE A 68 -24.37 1.89 -12.03
C ILE A 68 -24.89 2.25 -10.63
N ASP A 69 -24.00 2.62 -9.70
CA ASP A 69 -24.37 3.00 -8.33
C ASP A 69 -25.23 4.29 -8.31
N ARG A 70 -25.07 5.20 -9.27
CA ARG A 70 -25.92 6.40 -9.41
C ARG A 70 -27.29 6.07 -9.97
N LEU A 71 -27.38 5.27 -11.04
CA LEU A 71 -28.65 4.82 -11.63
C LEU A 71 -29.50 4.08 -10.60
N LYS A 72 -28.89 3.14 -9.87
CA LYS A 72 -29.55 2.43 -8.78
C LYS A 72 -30.05 3.33 -7.65
N LYS A 73 -29.55 4.55 -7.51
CA LYS A 73 -29.98 5.50 -6.47
C LYS A 73 -31.04 6.48 -6.97
N SER A 74 -31.16 6.72 -8.28
CA SER A 74 -32.25 7.53 -8.86
C SER A 74 -33.54 6.75 -9.05
N ASP A 75 -33.46 5.42 -9.16
CA ASP A 75 -34.61 4.54 -9.38
C ASP A 75 -35.35 4.16 -8.07
N TYR A 76 -34.96 4.73 -6.91
CA TYR A 76 -35.67 4.64 -5.62
C TYR A 76 -36.33 5.96 -5.22
#